data_AF-A0A847WGN9-F1
#
_entry.id   AF-A0A847WGN9-F1
#
_cell.length_a   1.000
_cell.length_b   1.000
_cell.length_c   1.000
_cell.angle_alpha   90.00
_cell.angle_beta   90.00
_cell.angle_gamma   90.00
#
_symmetry.space_group_name_H-M   'P 1'
#
loop_
_entity.id
_entity.type
_entity.pdbx_description
1 polymer ?
#
loop_
_entity_poly.entity_id
_entity_poly.type
_entity_poly.pdbx_seq_one_letter_code
_entity_poly.pdbx_strand_id
1 'polypeptide(L)' 'MEFLSAKAVAEKWDISRRRVQVLCEEGRIQGAFKLSDVWVIPKDAQKPADRRKTKKQPTE' A
#
# COMPACT_ATOMS: atom_id res chain seq x y z
N MET A 1 -12.27 -11.21 -7.79
CA MET A 1 -11.64 -10.12 -7.01
C MET A 1 -10.82 -10.74 -5.90
N GLU A 2 -9.50 -10.77 -6.06
CA GLU A 2 -8.60 -11.20 -4.99
C GLU A 2 -8.19 -9.98 -4.15
N PHE A 3 -8.36 -10.08 -2.84
CA PHE A 3 -7.90 -9.07 -1.89
C PHE A 3 -6.73 -9.62 -1.10
N LEU A 4 -5.78 -8.74 -0.81
CA LEU A 4 -4.64 -8.98 0.04
C LEU A 4 -4.83 -8.25 1.36
N SER A 5 -4.30 -8.84 2.44
CA SER A 5 -4.20 -8.15 3.71
C SER A 5 -3.09 -7.09 3.64
N ALA A 6 -3.16 -6.09 4.52
CA ALA A 6 -2.07 -5.11 4.68
C ALA A 6 -0.69 -5.76 4.93
N LYS A 7 -0.63 -6.98 5.48
CA LYS A 7 0.63 -7.73 5.65
C LYS A 7 1.16 -8.23 4.30
N ALA A 8 0.33 -8.88 3.50
CA ALA A 8 0.75 -9.39 2.19
C ALA A 8 1.13 -8.23 1.24
N VAL A 9 0.42 -7.11 1.30
CA VAL A 9 0.76 -5.90 0.53
C VAL A 9 2.07 -5.28 1.01
N ALA A 10 2.32 -5.27 2.33
CA ALA A 10 3.58 -4.79 2.89
C ALA A 10 4.78 -5.58 2.33
N GLU A 11 4.67 -6.90 2.27
CA GLU A 11 5.68 -7.78 1.67
C GLU A 11 5.81 -7.54 0.16
N LYS A 12 4.70 -7.45 -0.57
CA LYS A 12 4.70 -7.18 -2.03
C LYS A 12 5.34 -5.85 -2.40
N TRP A 13 5.14 -4.81 -1.59
CA TRP A 13 5.64 -3.45 -1.86
C TRP A 13 6.97 -3.13 -1.17
N ASP A 14 7.53 -4.10 -0.43
CA ASP A 14 8.73 -3.93 0.38
C ASP A 14 8.64 -2.69 1.29
N ILE A 15 7.53 -2.57 2.03
CA ILE A 15 7.32 -1.50 3.00
C ILE A 15 6.76 -2.08 4.30
N SER A 16 6.84 -1.31 5.39
CA SER A 16 6.27 -1.75 6.66
C SER A 16 4.74 -1.78 6.64
N ARG A 17 4.13 -2.70 7.40
CA ARG A 17 2.67 -2.76 7.61
C ARG A 17 2.08 -1.43 8.05
N ARG A 18 2.77 -0.71 8.94
CA ARG A 18 2.39 0.63 9.39
C ARG A 18 2.31 1.61 8.22
N ARG A 19 3.24 1.54 7.25
CA ARG A 19 3.20 2.40 6.05
C ARG A 19 2.01 2.06 5.17
N VAL A 20 1.69 0.77 5.00
CA VAL A 20 0.49 0.35 4.26
C VAL A 20 -0.78 0.90 4.92
N GLN A 21 -0.91 0.76 6.24
CA GLN A 21 -2.07 1.28 6.99
C GLN A 21 -2.24 2.79 6.79
N VAL A 22 -1.15 3.56 6.92
CA VAL A 22 -1.17 5.01 6.67
C VAL A 22 -1.59 5.32 5.22
N LEU A 23 -1.12 4.58 4.23
CA LEU A 23 -1.53 4.79 2.82
C LEU A 23 -3.01 4.47 2.60
N CYS A 24 -3.55 3.48 3.30
CA CYS A 24 -4.98 3.18 3.29
C CYS A 24 -5.80 4.28 3.97
N GLU A 25 -5.36 4.76 5.14
CA GLU A 25 -5.99 5.85 5.89
C GLU A 25 -5.95 7.17 5.12
N GLU A 26 -4.83 7.46 4.44
CA GLU A 26 -4.69 8.61 3.53
C GLU A 26 -5.54 8.46 2.25
N GLY A 27 -6.25 7.35 2.05
CA GLY A 27 -7.09 7.09 0.87
C GLY A 27 -6.30 6.96 -0.43
N ARG A 28 -5.01 6.61 -0.35
CA ARG A 28 -4.09 6.58 -1.51
C ARG A 28 -4.08 5.26 -2.26
N ILE A 29 -4.74 4.25 -1.71
CA ILE A 29 -4.84 2.92 -2.29
C ILE A 29 -6.27 2.74 -2.78
N GLN A 30 -6.46 2.77 -4.10
CA GLN A 30 -7.79 2.67 -4.70
C GLN A 30 -8.41 1.31 -4.36
N GLY A 31 -9.64 1.33 -3.86
CA GLY A 31 -10.38 0.13 -3.50
C GLY A 31 -9.91 -0.55 -2.21
N ALA A 32 -8.96 0.03 -1.47
CA ALA A 32 -8.66 -0.40 -0.11
C ALA A 32 -9.79 0.04 0.82
N PHE A 33 -10.24 -0.86 1.69
CA PHE A 33 -11.24 -0.56 2.70
C PHE A 33 -10.89 -1.27 4.01
N LYS A 34 -11.39 -0.71 5.11
CA LYS A 34 -11.24 -1.28 6.44
C LYS A 34 -12.39 -2.24 6.70
N LEU A 35 -12.08 -3.52 6.91
CA LEU A 35 -13.05 -4.54 7.30
C LEU A 35 -12.83 -4.85 8.79
N SER A 36 -13.75 -4.38 9.63
CA SER A 36 -13.62 -4.37 11.10
C SER A 36 -12.33 -3.65 11.54
N ASP A 37 -11.25 -4.38 11.80
CA ASP A 37 -9.94 -3.83 12.21
C ASP A 37 -8.79 -4.15 11.25
N VAL A 38 -9.09 -4.78 10.11
CA VAL A 38 -8.09 -5.18 9.14
C VAL A 38 -8.29 -4.40 7.84
N TRP A 39 -7.20 -3.85 7.33
CA TRP A 39 -7.18 -3.25 5.99
C TRP A 39 -7.11 -4.36 4.93
N VAL A 40 -8.09 -4.35 4.04
CA VAL A 40 -8.18 -5.22 2.88
C VAL A 40 -7.90 -4.38 1.64
N ILE A 41 -6.99 -4.85 0.81
CA ILE A 41 -6.45 -4.09 -0.33
C ILE A 41 -6.58 -4.97 -1.57
N PRO A 42 -7.11 -4.47 -2.69
CA PRO A 42 -7.17 -5.24 -3.92
C PRO A 42 -5.77 -5.67 -4.36
N LYS A 43 -5.62 -6.91 -4.85
CA LYS A 43 -4.33 -7.40 -5.39
C LYS A 43 -3.84 -6.55 -6.56
N ASP A 44 -4.78 -5.98 -7.30
CA ASP A 44 -4.57 -5.09 -8.45
C ASP A 44 -4.19 -3.65 -8.05
N ALA A 45 -4.25 -3.33 -6.76
CA ALA A 45 -3.82 -2.03 -6.28
C ALA A 45 -2.31 -1.85 -6.51
N GLN A 46 -1.94 -0.73 -7.11
CA GLN A 46 -0.54 -0.35 -7.33
C GLN A 46 -0.02 0.50 -6.16
N LYS A 47 1.28 0.38 -5.88
CA LYS A 47 1.95 1.16 -4.84
C LYS A 47 1.86 2.65 -5.20
N PRO A 48 1.21 3.49 -4.39
CA PRO A 48 1.15 4.92 -4.68
C PRO A 48 2.55 5.54 -4.54
N ALA A 49 2.87 6.50 -5.41
CA ALA A 49 4.17 7.16 -5.42
C ALA A 49 4.51 7.76 -4.04
N ASP A 50 5.63 7.37 -3.44
CA ASP A 50 5.98 7.88 -2.11
C ASP A 50 6.39 9.35 -2.19
N ARG A 51 5.51 10.26 -1.73
CA ARG A 51 5.75 11.72 -1.73
C ARG A 51 6.91 12.13 -0.82
N ARG A 52 7.42 11.25 0.04
CA ARG A 52 8.59 11.52 0.90
C ARG A 52 9.91 11.32 0.18
N LYS A 53 9.94 10.55 -0.92
CA LYS A 53 11.15 10.35 -1.71
C LYS A 53 11.10 11.32 -2.90
N THR A 54 11.84 12.42 -2.80
CA THR A 54 12.46 13.03 -3.98
C THR A 54 13.08 11.90 -4.79
N LYS A 55 12.67 11.78 -6.06
CA LYS A 55 13.06 10.71 -6.97
C LYS A 55 14.57 10.49 -6.88
N LYS A 56 15.02 9.41 -6.23
CA LYS A 56 16.29 8.80 -6.64
C LYS A 56 15.93 8.03 -7.89
N GLN A 57 16.11 8.70 -9.03
CA GLN A 57 16.22 8.06 -10.32
C GLN A 57 17.27 6.94 -10.15
N PRO A 58 17.06 5.74 -10.71
CA PRO A 58 18.15 4.79 -10.81
C PRO A 58 19.19 5.45 -11.70
N THR A 59 20.32 5.82 -11.11
CA THR A 59 21.51 6.18 -11.88
C THR A 59 21.96 4.89 -12.56
N GLU A 60 21.83 4.84 -13.88
CA GLU A 60 22.51 3.89 -14.76
C GLU A 60 24.00 4.26 -14.86
#